data_AF-A0A2C5YHY7-F1
#
_entry.id   AF-A0A2C5YHY7-F1
#
_cell.length_a   1.000
_cell.length_b   1.000
_cell.length_c   1.000
_cell.angle_alpha   90.00
_cell.angle_beta   90.00
_cell.angle_gamma   90.00
#
_symmetry.space_group_name_H-M   'P 1'
#
loop_
_entity.id
_entity.type
_entity.pdbx_description
1 polymer ?
#
loop_
_entity_poly.entity_id
_entity_poly.type
_entity_poly.pdbx_seq_one_letter_code
_entity_poly.pdbx_strand_id
1 'polypeptide(L)'
;MAGSSVPATMRALVLTKAGDDSGAAPTLSFTASRPVPTPPAGHVLVRVHASAVHPSDLFNAAGGFVSTTFPRIPGRDFSGVVAAAAADSPQLERLGGAAVLGTSGATHGFTADGFQADRRR
;
A
#
# COMPACT_ATOMS: atom_id res chain seq x y z
N MET A 1 -9.83 22.03 -11.83
CA MET A 1 -9.93 21.48 -10.46
C MET A 1 -8.52 21.28 -9.96
N ALA A 2 -8.06 22.08 -9.00
CA ALA A 2 -6.69 22.01 -8.51
C ALA A 2 -6.44 20.61 -7.92
N GLY A 3 -5.48 19.88 -8.49
CA GLY A 3 -5.04 18.60 -7.95
C GLY A 3 -4.58 18.83 -6.52
N SER A 4 -5.23 18.20 -5.55
CA SER A 4 -4.78 18.21 -4.16
C SER A 4 -3.33 17.75 -4.15
N SER A 5 -2.42 18.59 -3.66
CA SER A 5 -1.01 18.20 -3.51
C SER A 5 -0.91 16.93 -2.66
N VAL A 6 0.00 16.05 -3.09
CA VAL A 6 0.30 14.82 -2.36
C VAL A 6 0.86 15.19 -0.99
N PRO A 7 0.28 14.72 0.13
CA PRO A 7 0.78 15.05 1.46
C PRO A 7 2.14 14.39 1.71
N ALA A 8 2.95 14.98 2.60
CA ALA A 8 4.23 14.39 2.99
C ALA A 8 4.07 13.05 3.74
N THR A 9 2.97 12.88 4.46
CA THR A 9 2.69 11.66 5.25
C THR A 9 1.27 11.14 5.05
N MET A 10 1.11 9.85 5.33
CA MET A 10 -0.14 9.08 5.30
C MET A 10 -0.30 8.23 6.56
N ARG A 11 -1.50 7.69 6.75
CA ARG A 11 -1.78 6.68 7.76
C ARG A 11 -1.74 5.30 7.11
N ALA A 12 -1.34 4.28 7.85
CA ALA A 12 -1.32 2.92 7.34
C ALA A 12 -1.47 1.89 8.44
N LEU A 13 -2.00 0.73 8.08
CA LEU A 13 -1.75 -0.48 8.85
C LEU A 13 -0.34 -0.99 8.52
N VAL A 14 0.41 -1.39 9.53
CA VAL A 14 1.78 -1.89 9.38
C VAL A 14 1.87 -3.23 10.08
N LEU A 15 2.23 -4.23 9.30
CA LEU A 15 2.52 -5.57 9.75
C LEU A 15 4.02 -5.68 10.03
N THR A 16 4.36 -6.06 11.27
CA THR A 16 5.74 -6.23 11.73
C THR A 16 5.93 -7.63 12.31
N LYS A 17 7.18 -8.10 12.40
CA LYS A 17 7.54 -9.36 13.06
C LYS A 17 8.82 -9.14 13.87
N ALA A 18 8.85 -9.65 15.10
CA ALA A 18 10.00 -9.50 15.97
C ALA A 18 11.09 -10.53 15.62
N GLY A 19 12.27 -10.05 15.20
CA GLY A 19 13.36 -10.91 14.72
C GLY A 19 13.06 -11.56 13.36
N ASP A 20 14.12 -12.02 12.70
CA ASP A 20 14.06 -12.75 11.43
C ASP A 20 13.57 -14.20 11.62
N ASP A 21 14.02 -14.89 12.68
CA ASP A 21 13.86 -16.35 12.83
C ASP A 21 13.15 -16.83 14.12
N SER A 22 12.52 -15.94 14.90
CA SER A 22 12.13 -16.25 16.29
C SER A 22 10.86 -17.12 16.49
N GLY A 23 10.18 -17.56 15.44
CA GLY A 23 8.86 -18.19 15.55
C GLY A 23 7.75 -17.26 16.09
N ALA A 24 8.05 -15.98 16.32
CA ALA A 24 7.07 -15.00 16.78
C ALA A 24 5.99 -14.74 15.73
N ALA A 25 4.74 -14.66 16.18
CA ALA A 25 3.62 -14.26 15.32
C ALA A 25 3.78 -12.80 14.87
N PRO A 26 3.38 -12.45 13.63
CA PRO A 26 3.35 -11.06 13.21
C PRO A 26 2.39 -10.22 14.06
N THR A 27 2.70 -8.93 14.18
CA THR A 27 1.87 -7.95 14.86
C THR A 27 1.35 -6.94 13.85
N LEU A 28 0.04 -6.69 13.88
CA LEU A 28 -0.58 -5.62 13.10
C LEU A 28 -0.71 -4.37 13.97
N SER A 29 -0.21 -3.25 13.49
CA SER A 29 -0.25 -1.96 14.16
C SER A 29 -0.79 -0.88 13.24
N PHE A 30 -1.30 0.22 13.80
CA PHE A 30 -1.73 1.38 13.04
C PHE A 30 -0.74 2.53 13.25
N THR A 31 -0.24 3.11 12.16
CA THR A 31 0.53 4.36 12.21
C THR A 31 -0.28 5.52 11.67
N ALA A 32 -0.27 6.63 12.40
CA ALA A 32 -0.91 7.87 11.97
C ALA A 32 -0.01 8.74 11.09
N SER A 33 1.29 8.41 10.98
CA SER A 33 2.27 9.20 10.23
C SER A 33 3.36 8.29 9.67
N ARG A 34 3.30 8.03 8.37
CA ARG A 34 4.30 7.35 7.56
C ARG A 34 4.54 8.16 6.28
N PRO A 35 5.78 8.29 5.77
CA PRO A 35 6.03 9.00 4.52
C PRO A 35 5.17 8.44 3.37
N VAL A 36 4.62 9.33 2.53
CA VAL A 36 4.00 8.90 1.27
C VAL A 36 5.10 8.43 0.31
N PRO A 37 4.98 7.25 -0.30
CA PRO A 37 6.01 6.75 -1.20
C PRO A 37 6.06 7.56 -2.50
N THR A 38 7.27 7.76 -3.02
CA THR A 38 7.47 8.23 -4.39
C THR A 38 7.32 7.04 -5.34
N PRO A 39 6.44 7.11 -6.37
CA PRO A 39 6.29 6.01 -7.30
C PRO A 39 7.58 5.82 -8.13
N PRO A 40 8.07 4.58 -8.30
CA PRO A 40 9.22 4.29 -9.17
C PRO A 40 8.83 4.37 -10.65
N ALA A 41 9.82 4.32 -11.54
CA ALA A 41 9.64 4.32 -12.99
C ALA A 41 8.52 3.37 -13.45
N GLY A 42 7.65 3.84 -14.34
CA GLY A 42 6.53 3.07 -14.86
C GLY A 42 5.34 2.90 -13.90
N HIS A 43 5.37 3.53 -12.71
CA HIS A 43 4.29 3.43 -11.72
C HIS A 43 3.58 4.77 -11.51
N VAL A 44 2.40 4.69 -10.90
CA VAL A 44 1.64 5.85 -10.42
C VAL A 44 1.40 5.73 -8.92
N LEU A 45 1.30 6.87 -8.25
CA LEU A 45 0.84 6.95 -6.88
C LEU A 45 -0.69 7.01 -6.89
N VAL A 46 -1.33 6.07 -6.20
CA VAL A 46 -2.79 6.07 -6.03
C VAL A 46 -3.15 6.54 -4.62
N ARG A 47 -4.06 7.50 -4.54
CA ARG A 47 -4.78 7.78 -3.30
C ARG A 47 -5.88 6.74 -3.14
N VAL A 48 -5.63 5.77 -2.27
CA VAL A 48 -6.61 4.73 -1.94
C VAL A 48 -7.79 5.35 -1.19
N HIS A 49 -9.01 4.99 -1.60
CA HIS A 49 -10.25 5.36 -0.93
C HIS A 49 -10.82 4.19 -0.12
N ALA A 50 -10.66 2.96 -0.62
CA ALA A 50 -11.03 1.75 0.09
C ALA A 50 -10.10 0.61 -0.31
N SER A 51 -9.81 -0.26 0.65
CA SER A 51 -9.11 -1.53 0.43
C SER A 51 -9.92 -2.66 1.05
N ALA A 52 -10.06 -3.76 0.31
CA ALA A 52 -10.81 -4.92 0.78
C ALA A 52 -9.99 -5.73 1.79
N VAL A 53 -10.70 -6.44 2.68
CA VAL A 53 -10.11 -7.42 3.60
C VAL A 53 -10.55 -8.81 3.15
N HIS A 54 -9.57 -9.66 2.86
CA HIS A 54 -9.77 -11.04 2.41
C HIS A 54 -9.34 -12.05 3.49
N PRO A 55 -9.80 -13.31 3.42
CA PRO A 55 -9.30 -14.37 4.29
C PRO A 55 -7.78 -14.52 4.25
N SER A 56 -7.15 -14.28 3.09
CA SER A 56 -5.69 -14.31 2.98
C SER A 56 -4.99 -13.21 3.79
N ASP A 57 -5.64 -12.08 4.05
CA ASP A 57 -5.04 -11.02 4.89
C ASP A 57 -5.00 -11.45 6.35
N LEU A 58 -6.05 -12.12 6.83
CA LEU A 58 -6.08 -12.72 8.18
C LEU A 58 -5.01 -13.80 8.32
N PHE A 59 -4.91 -14.69 7.33
CA PHE A 59 -3.90 -15.74 7.31
C PHE A 59 -2.48 -15.17 7.25
N ASN A 60 -2.27 -14.11 6.47
CA ASN A 60 -0.99 -13.41 6.42
C ASN A 60 -0.63 -12.73 7.74
N ALA A 61 -1.60 -12.05 8.37
CA ALA A 61 -1.41 -11.40 9.67
C ALA A 61 -1.07 -12.42 10.77
N ALA A 62 -1.52 -13.68 10.63
CA ALA A 62 -1.16 -14.79 11.50
C ALA A 62 0.21 -15.44 11.17
N GLY A 63 0.92 -14.97 10.12
CA GLY A 63 2.21 -15.51 9.71
C GLY A 63 2.14 -16.74 8.81
N GLY A 64 0.98 -17.01 8.20
CA GLY A 64 0.77 -18.20 7.37
C GLY A 64 1.50 -18.22 6.02
N PHE A 65 2.09 -17.10 5.59
CA PHE A 65 2.87 -17.01 4.35
C PHE A 65 4.35 -16.75 4.64
N VAL A 66 5.19 -17.74 4.29
CA VAL A 66 6.65 -17.67 4.44
C VAL A 66 7.30 -16.60 3.55
N SER A 67 6.65 -16.22 2.45
CA SER A 67 7.13 -15.21 1.51
C SER A 67 6.82 -13.78 1.93
N THR A 68 6.10 -13.59 3.04
CA THR A 68 5.76 -12.26 3.54
C THR A 68 6.99 -11.56 4.10
N THR A 69 7.30 -10.41 3.55
CA THR A 69 8.38 -9.54 4.05
C THR A 69 7.89 -8.71 5.24
N PHE A 70 8.79 -8.27 6.12
CA PHE A 70 8.45 -7.38 7.24
C PHE A 70 9.55 -6.31 7.39
N PRO A 71 9.25 -5.09 7.86
CA PRO A 71 7.91 -4.53 8.09
C PRO A 71 7.24 -4.07 6.78
N ARG A 72 5.90 -4.14 6.69
CA ARG A 72 5.17 -3.70 5.48
C ARG A 72 3.72 -3.30 5.71
N ILE A 73 3.15 -2.60 4.74
CA ILE A 73 1.71 -2.32 4.65
C ILE A 73 1.00 -3.52 4.00
N PRO A 74 -0.03 -4.13 4.62
CA PRO A 74 -0.80 -5.21 4.00
C PRO A 74 -1.91 -4.69 3.07
N GLY A 75 -2.69 -5.60 2.50
CA GLY A 75 -3.82 -5.30 1.61
C GLY A 75 -3.55 -5.69 0.16
N ARG A 76 -4.56 -6.29 -0.47
CA ARG A 76 -4.46 -6.87 -1.82
C ARG A 76 -5.25 -6.09 -2.86
N ASP A 77 -6.48 -5.74 -2.56
CA ASP A 77 -7.36 -5.08 -3.51
C ASP A 77 -7.70 -3.68 -3.03
N PHE A 78 -7.89 -2.75 -3.98
CA PHE A 78 -8.17 -1.36 -3.69
C PHE A 78 -9.01 -0.67 -4.75
N SER A 79 -9.61 0.44 -4.33
CA SER A 79 -10.20 1.46 -5.18
C SER A 79 -9.65 2.82 -4.79
N GLY A 80 -9.43 3.70 -5.76
CA GLY A 80 -8.82 5.01 -5.49
C GLY A 80 -8.76 5.91 -6.71
N VAL A 81 -7.92 6.94 -6.63
CA VAL A 81 -7.65 7.86 -7.74
C VAL A 81 -6.15 8.01 -7.93
N VAL A 82 -5.70 8.15 -9.17
CA VAL A 82 -4.30 8.47 -9.47
C VAL A 82 -3.98 9.89 -8.98
N ALA A 83 -3.04 9.99 -8.05
CA ALA A 83 -2.65 11.25 -7.41
C ALA A 83 -1.40 11.87 -8.05
N ALA A 84 -0.47 11.06 -8.54
CA ALA A 84 0.74 11.50 -9.23
C ALA A 84 1.33 10.35 -10.08
N ALA A 85 2.15 10.67 -11.07
CA ALA A 85 2.98 9.69 -11.77
C ALA A 85 4.45 9.78 -11.34
N ALA A 86 5.24 8.76 -11.69
CA ALA A 86 6.69 8.83 -11.55
C ALA A 86 7.27 9.93 -12.47
N ALA A 87 8.21 10.72 -11.94
CA ALA A 87 8.78 11.88 -12.64
C ALA A 87 9.48 11.53 -13.97
N ASP A 88 10.02 10.32 -14.06
CA ASP A 88 10.67 9.78 -15.26
C ASP A 88 9.70 9.09 -16.24
N SER A 89 8.40 9.16 -15.97
CA SER A 89 7.34 8.50 -16.74
C SER A 89 6.25 9.50 -17.16
N PRO A 90 6.59 10.58 -17.89
CA PRO A 90 5.67 11.68 -18.20
C PRO A 90 4.42 11.24 -18.98
N GLN A 91 4.51 10.14 -19.74
CA GLN A 91 3.36 9.54 -20.41
C GLN A 91 2.24 9.10 -19.45
N LEU A 92 2.55 8.85 -18.18
CA LEU A 92 1.58 8.43 -17.16
C LEU A 92 0.86 9.62 -16.50
N GLU A 93 1.36 10.85 -16.64
CA GLU A 93 0.72 12.06 -16.09
C GLU A 93 -0.71 12.25 -16.60
N ARG A 94 -0.99 11.79 -17.82
CA ARG A 94 -2.34 11.79 -18.41
C ARG A 94 -3.37 11.00 -17.60
N LEU A 95 -2.94 10.14 -16.68
CA LEU A 95 -3.80 9.35 -15.81
C LEU A 95 -4.18 10.12 -14.53
N GLY A 96 -3.57 11.27 -14.26
CA GLY A 96 -3.85 12.10 -13.09
C GLY A 96 -5.34 12.35 -12.89
N GLY A 97 -5.86 12.01 -11.70
CA GLY A 97 -7.27 12.14 -11.35
C GLY A 97 -8.18 11.00 -11.83
N ALA A 98 -7.67 10.04 -12.61
CA ALA A 98 -8.46 8.88 -13.03
C ALA A 98 -8.85 8.00 -11.84
N ALA A 99 -10.11 7.57 -11.79
CA ALA A 99 -10.57 6.55 -10.85
C ALA A 99 -10.07 5.17 -11.27
N VAL A 100 -9.56 4.40 -10.31
CA VAL A 100 -8.94 3.09 -10.57
C VAL A 100 -9.40 2.03 -9.57
N LEU A 101 -9.45 0.80 -10.06
CA LEU A 101 -9.54 -0.44 -9.28
C LEU A 101 -8.26 -1.23 -9.53
N GLY A 102 -7.72 -1.86 -8.49
CA GLY A 102 -6.52 -2.66 -8.62
C GLY A 102 -6.49 -3.85 -7.68
N THR A 103 -5.72 -4.85 -8.06
CA THR A 103 -5.42 -6.04 -7.27
C THR A 103 -3.92 -6.28 -7.27
N SER A 104 -3.40 -6.77 -6.15
CA SER A 104 -1.99 -7.11 -6.00
C SER A 104 -1.57 -8.35 -6.80
N GLY A 105 -2.50 -9.01 -7.48
CA GLY A 105 -2.27 -10.33 -8.05
C GLY A 105 -1.85 -11.34 -6.98
N ALA A 106 -1.00 -12.30 -7.36
CA ALA A 106 -0.58 -13.38 -6.47
C ALA A 106 0.53 -12.98 -5.48
N THR A 107 1.34 -11.96 -5.79
CA THR A 107 2.62 -11.75 -5.09
C THR A 107 2.79 -10.36 -4.47
N HIS A 108 2.29 -9.27 -5.08
CA HIS A 108 2.57 -7.92 -4.55
C HIS A 108 1.99 -7.71 -3.15
N GLY A 109 0.85 -8.35 -2.85
CA GLY A 109 0.23 -8.34 -1.53
C GLY A 109 1.05 -9.12 -0.49
N PHE A 110 2.07 -9.85 -0.95
CA PHE A 110 3.17 -10.58 -0.29
C PHE A 110 4.44 -9.79 0.04
N THR A 111 4.88 -9.00 -0.95
CA THR A 111 6.29 -8.65 -1.10
C THR A 111 6.58 -7.16 -1.23
N ALA A 112 5.55 -6.32 -1.37
CA ALA A 112 5.67 -4.85 -1.47
C ALA A 112 4.67 -4.16 -0.52
N ASP A 113 4.80 -2.86 -0.27
CA ASP A 113 3.76 -2.15 0.51
C ASP A 113 2.41 -2.20 -0.24
N GLY A 114 1.38 -2.64 0.47
CA GLY A 114 0.01 -2.81 -0.02
C GLY A 114 -0.86 -1.57 0.16
N PHE A 115 -2.18 -1.79 0.16
CA PHE A 115 -3.15 -0.72 -0.06
C PHE A 115 -3.97 -0.32 1.17
N GLN A 116 -3.69 -0.88 2.36
CA GLN A 116 -4.31 -0.44 3.61
C GLN A 116 -3.64 0.84 4.17
N ALA A 117 -3.69 1.89 3.35
CA ALA A 117 -3.16 3.21 3.64
C ALA A 117 -4.17 4.29 3.22
N ASP A 118 -4.28 5.37 4.01
CA ASP A 118 -5.27 6.42 3.78
C ASP A 118 -4.79 7.79 4.28
N ARG A 119 -5.31 8.86 3.66
CA ARG A 119 -5.14 10.25 4.06
C ARG A 119 -6.22 10.62 5.10
N ARG A 120 -5.90 11.47 6.08
CA ARG A 120 -6.97 12.11 6.86
C ARG A 120 -7.84 12.97 5.91
N ARG A 121 -9.16 12.85 6.06
CA ARG A 121 -10.14 13.75 5.43
C ARG A 121 -9.78 15.20 5.73
#